data_AF-A0A0Q6S010-F1
#
_entry.id   AF-A0A0Q6S010-F1
#
_cell.length_a   1.000
_cell.length_b   1.000
_cell.length_c   1.000
_cell.angle_alpha   90.00
_cell.angle_beta   90.00
_cell.angle_gamma   90.00
#
_symmetry.space_group_name_H-M   'P 1'
#
loop_
_entity.id
_entity.type
_entity.pdbx_description
1 polymer ?
#
loop_
_entity_poly.entity_id
_entity_poly.type
_entity_poly.pdbx_seq_one_letter_code
_entity_poly.pdbx_strand_id
1 'polypeptide(L)'
;MLQVTQYQALFSLISNVFGGDGVTTFALPDLRGRVPVQPGQGPVTNLAWAEKGGTTTTALQAAGTGTISNVNQLPEHTHTATFAGTGGGAASQPTVTLHVSNDAATSPTPLANGYMAPLKGSGLSAAPSGYVATANAGTTALNTAAATATGGSGGGITGGTVTNAMTGSASPVPIPVTTVVNLPPMMPPFIGLNYIICVNGYYPSRP
;
A
#
# COMPACT_ATOMS: atom_id res chain seq x y z
N MET A 1 54.94 15.60 30.07
CA MET A 1 56.20 15.87 29.36
C MET A 1 57.32 15.88 30.38
N LEU A 2 58.44 15.23 30.06
CA LEU A 2 59.66 15.20 30.86
C LEU A 2 60.76 15.97 30.12
N GLN A 3 61.70 16.54 30.86
CA GLN A 3 62.86 17.24 30.32
C GLN A 3 63.97 16.24 29.96
N VAL A 4 64.50 16.31 28.74
CA VAL A 4 65.59 15.44 28.27
C VAL A 4 66.83 15.58 29.15
N THR A 5 67.16 16.81 29.55
CA THR A 5 68.32 17.13 30.41
C THR A 5 68.26 16.50 31.80
N GLN A 6 67.06 16.28 32.35
CA GLN A 6 66.88 15.67 33.68
C GLN A 6 66.80 14.14 33.62
N TYR A 7 66.32 13.59 32.50
CA TYR A 7 66.05 12.16 32.33
C TYR A 7 66.79 11.56 31.12
N GLN A 8 68.03 11.99 30.89
CA GLN A 8 68.88 11.54 29.77
C GLN A 8 68.93 10.01 29.65
N ALA A 9 69.01 9.33 30.80
CA ALA A 9 68.99 7.88 30.88
C ALA A 9 67.70 7.27 30.32
N LEU A 10 66.53 7.81 30.67
CA LEU A 10 65.26 7.32 30.15
C LEU A 10 65.06 7.72 28.68
N PHE A 11 65.46 8.93 28.31
CA PHE A 11 65.38 9.44 26.94
C PHE A 11 66.21 8.61 25.95
N SER A 12 67.43 8.18 26.31
CA SER A 12 68.22 7.31 25.44
C SER A 12 67.67 5.88 25.30
N LEU A 13 66.68 5.47 26.11
CA LEU A 13 65.95 4.21 25.95
C LEU A 13 64.67 4.35 25.12
N ILE A 14 63.90 5.42 25.33
CA ILE A 14 62.56 5.57 24.72
C ILE A 14 62.44 6.71 23.70
N SER A 15 63.48 7.53 23.52
CA SER A 15 63.50 8.71 22.64
C SER A 15 62.24 9.59 22.81
N ASN A 16 61.75 10.19 21.73
CA ASN A 16 60.50 10.94 21.65
C ASN A 16 59.35 10.17 20.95
N VAL A 17 59.40 8.84 20.81
CA VAL A 17 58.35 8.08 20.07
C VAL A 17 56.95 8.18 20.70
N PHE A 18 56.84 8.52 21.98
CA PHE A 18 55.55 8.78 22.65
C PHE A 18 55.12 10.27 22.58
N GLY A 19 55.93 11.14 21.99
CA GLY A 19 55.72 12.58 21.87
C GLY A 19 56.82 13.43 22.51
N GLY A 20 56.71 14.75 22.35
CA GLY A 20 57.75 15.74 22.70
C GLY A 20 58.60 16.12 21.49
N ASP A 21 59.43 17.15 21.65
CA ASP A 21 60.28 17.71 20.58
C ASP A 21 61.56 16.89 20.32
N GLY A 22 61.96 16.00 21.24
CA GLY A 22 63.17 15.17 21.11
C GLY A 22 64.50 15.90 21.33
N VAL A 23 64.46 17.17 21.74
CA VAL A 23 65.64 18.02 22.00
C VAL A 23 65.63 18.51 23.45
N THR A 24 64.52 19.12 23.86
CA THR A 24 64.24 19.63 25.20
C THR A 24 63.28 18.70 25.95
N THR A 25 62.29 18.13 25.26
CA THR A 25 61.20 17.36 25.88
C THR A 25 60.91 16.02 25.23
N PHE A 26 60.44 15.08 26.05
CA PHE A 26 59.87 13.81 25.61
C PHE A 26 58.66 13.41 26.47
N ALA A 27 57.86 12.47 25.98
CA ALA A 27 56.69 11.94 26.68
C ALA A 27 56.90 10.49 27.13
N LEU A 28 56.09 10.07 28.10
CA LEU A 28 55.95 8.67 28.50
C LEU A 28 54.73 8.04 27.80
N PRO A 29 54.67 6.70 27.69
CA PRO A 29 53.46 6.01 27.22
C PRO A 29 52.24 6.35 28.09
N ASP A 30 51.14 6.82 27.47
CA ASP A 30 49.89 7.10 28.17
C ASP A 30 48.95 5.89 28.14
N LEU A 31 49.02 5.09 29.22
CA LEU A 31 48.20 3.88 29.42
C LEU A 31 46.78 4.17 29.94
N ARG A 32 46.38 5.44 30.12
CA ARG A 32 45.02 5.74 30.61
C ARG A 32 43.98 5.31 29.56
N GLY A 33 43.16 4.33 29.94
CA GLY A 33 42.19 3.69 29.05
C GLY A 33 42.81 2.84 27.94
N ARG A 34 44.08 2.42 28.05
CA ARG A 34 44.77 1.58 27.05
C ARG A 34 45.47 0.38 27.68
N VAL A 35 45.43 -0.76 27.00
CA VAL A 35 46.25 -1.93 27.35
C VAL A 35 47.61 -1.89 26.63
N PRO A 36 48.73 -2.23 27.29
CA PRO A 36 49.99 -2.46 26.60
C PRO A 36 49.92 -3.77 25.81
N VAL A 37 50.39 -3.77 24.57
CA VAL A 37 50.50 -4.96 23.71
C VAL A 37 51.93 -5.05 23.18
N GLN A 38 52.51 -6.24 23.11
CA GLN A 38 53.88 -6.41 22.64
C GLN A 38 53.96 -6.14 21.11
N PRO A 39 54.84 -5.24 20.65
CA PRO A 39 55.11 -5.03 19.23
C PRO A 39 55.67 -6.29 18.55
N GLY A 40 55.42 -6.42 17.25
CA GLY A 40 55.93 -7.52 16.42
C GLY A 40 54.90 -8.03 15.42
N GLN A 41 55.33 -8.98 14.57
CA GLN A 41 54.42 -9.69 13.66
C GLN A 41 53.61 -10.75 14.40
N GLY A 42 52.33 -10.49 14.60
CA GLY A 42 51.35 -11.52 14.98
C GLY A 42 50.69 -12.17 13.76
N PRO A 43 49.97 -13.30 13.94
CA PRO A 43 49.30 -14.01 12.84
C PRO A 43 48.20 -13.21 12.11
N VAL A 44 47.71 -12.13 12.74
CA VAL A 44 46.52 -11.37 12.28
C VAL A 44 46.82 -9.88 12.07
N THR A 45 47.82 -9.34 12.78
CA THR A 45 48.27 -7.95 12.67
C THR A 45 49.76 -7.92 12.98
N ASN A 46 50.51 -7.10 12.23
CA ASN A 46 51.81 -6.58 12.67
C ASN A 46 51.54 -5.34 13.52
N LEU A 47 52.30 -5.14 14.59
CA LEU A 47 52.18 -3.99 15.48
C LEU A 47 53.54 -3.31 15.65
N ALA A 48 53.65 -2.05 15.26
CA ALA A 48 54.86 -1.25 15.48
C ALA A 48 54.98 -0.78 16.94
N TRP A 49 56.20 -0.45 17.36
CA TRP A 49 56.44 0.12 18.67
C TRP A 49 55.86 1.55 18.77
N ALA A 50 55.28 1.89 19.92
CA ALA A 50 54.50 3.10 20.19
C ALA A 50 53.22 3.30 19.33
N GLU A 51 52.88 2.35 18.45
CA GLU A 51 51.64 2.38 17.67
C GLU A 51 50.42 2.29 18.60
N LYS A 52 49.41 3.12 18.35
CA LYS A 52 48.15 3.16 19.10
C LYS A 52 47.00 2.73 18.19
N GLY A 53 46.14 1.84 18.68
CA GLY A 53 44.97 1.41 17.95
C GLY A 53 43.85 0.95 18.88
N GLY A 54 42.88 0.24 18.31
CA GLY A 54 41.64 -0.16 18.97
C GLY A 54 40.66 1.00 19.11
N THR A 55 39.40 0.67 19.41
CA THR A 55 38.34 1.64 19.70
C THR A 55 37.79 1.38 21.09
N THR A 56 37.16 2.39 21.72
CA THR A 56 36.41 2.18 22.98
C THR A 56 35.08 1.47 22.75
N THR A 57 34.57 1.52 21.52
CA THR A 57 33.22 1.10 21.14
C THR A 57 33.22 0.74 19.64
N THR A 58 32.48 -0.30 19.25
CA THR A 58 32.24 -0.61 17.84
C THR A 58 30.75 -0.53 17.55
N ALA A 59 30.35 0.42 16.71
CA ALA A 59 28.98 0.54 16.24
C ALA A 59 28.72 -0.45 15.10
N LEU A 60 27.88 -1.46 15.35
CA LEU A 60 27.29 -2.26 14.28
C LEU A 60 26.03 -1.55 13.79
N GLN A 61 26.02 -1.22 12.50
CA GLN A 61 24.84 -0.71 11.80
C GLN A 61 24.23 -1.87 11.02
N ALA A 62 23.06 -2.34 11.44
CA ALA A 62 22.24 -3.25 10.66
C ALA A 62 21.12 -2.45 10.00
N ALA A 63 21.15 -2.39 8.67
CA ALA A 63 20.08 -1.88 7.84
C ALA A 63 19.18 -3.05 7.41
N GLY A 64 17.87 -2.93 7.65
CA GLY A 64 16.88 -3.93 7.26
C GLY A 64 15.55 -3.28 6.89
N THR A 65 14.65 -4.07 6.33
CA THR A 65 13.28 -3.66 6.04
C THR A 65 12.33 -4.28 7.05
N GLY A 66 11.66 -3.44 7.84
CA GLY A 66 10.51 -3.86 8.64
C GLY A 66 9.26 -3.87 7.77
N THR A 67 8.46 -4.93 7.85
CA THR A 67 7.12 -4.97 7.24
C THR A 67 6.06 -4.79 8.32
N ILE A 68 5.20 -3.77 8.17
CA ILE A 68 4.02 -3.61 9.01
C ILE A 68 2.83 -4.22 8.29
N SER A 69 2.42 -5.42 8.70
CA SER A 69 1.12 -6.00 8.37
C SER A 69 0.15 -5.73 9.51
N ASN A 70 -0.68 -4.69 9.38
CA ASN A 70 -1.63 -4.31 10.42
C ASN A 70 -3.05 -4.26 9.85
N VAL A 71 -3.95 -5.06 10.44
CA VAL A 71 -5.30 -5.34 9.90
C VAL A 71 -6.23 -4.11 9.93
N ASN A 72 -5.85 -3.07 10.71
CA ASN A 72 -6.67 -1.89 10.99
C ASN A 72 -6.23 -0.61 10.23
N GLN A 73 -5.56 -0.74 9.09
CA GLN A 73 -5.26 0.39 8.16
C GLN A 73 -5.94 0.26 6.78
N LEU A 74 -6.96 -0.60 6.69
CA LEU A 74 -7.85 -0.87 5.54
C LEU A 74 -7.15 -1.24 4.22
N PRO A 75 -7.11 -2.54 3.89
CA PRO A 75 -6.94 -3.06 2.53
C PRO A 75 -7.97 -2.53 1.51
N GLU A 76 -7.86 -3.00 0.27
CA GLU A 76 -8.64 -2.62 -0.91
C GLU A 76 -10.14 -2.35 -0.68
N HIS A 77 -10.61 -1.30 -1.35
CA HIS A 77 -11.99 -0.87 -1.42
C HIS A 77 -12.43 -0.71 -2.89
N THR A 78 -13.74 -0.69 -3.13
CA THR A 78 -14.35 -0.81 -4.45
C THR A 78 -14.87 0.54 -4.99
N HIS A 79 -15.10 0.61 -6.31
CA HIS A 79 -16.20 1.32 -6.99
C HIS A 79 -16.15 1.02 -8.51
N THR A 80 -17.21 1.08 -9.32
CA THR A 80 -18.62 1.47 -9.10
C THR A 80 -19.56 0.48 -9.82
N ALA A 81 -20.81 0.34 -9.40
CA ALA A 81 -21.76 -0.62 -9.98
C ALA A 81 -22.64 -0.02 -11.12
N THR A 82 -22.62 -0.64 -12.30
CA THR A 82 -23.51 -0.29 -13.42
C THR A 82 -24.62 -1.33 -13.56
N PHE A 83 -25.87 -0.91 -13.40
CA PHE A 83 -27.03 -1.79 -13.61
C PHE A 83 -27.44 -1.80 -15.09
N ALA A 84 -27.40 -2.98 -15.71
CA ALA A 84 -27.96 -3.22 -17.04
C ALA A 84 -29.25 -4.03 -16.88
N GLY A 85 -30.38 -3.34 -16.84
CA GLY A 85 -31.69 -3.96 -16.67
C GLY A 85 -32.15 -4.72 -17.91
N THR A 86 -32.36 -6.04 -17.79
CA THR A 86 -32.93 -6.89 -18.85
C THR A 86 -34.46 -6.85 -18.86
N GLY A 87 -35.04 -5.67 -19.13
CA GLY A 87 -36.48 -5.52 -19.32
C GLY A 87 -36.92 -4.07 -19.53
N GLY A 88 -37.81 -3.84 -20.50
CA GLY A 88 -38.39 -2.53 -20.80
C GLY A 88 -37.53 -1.64 -21.72
N GLY A 89 -37.61 -1.85 -23.03
CA GLY A 89 -37.05 -0.90 -24.00
C GLY A 89 -37.75 0.46 -23.92
N ALA A 90 -36.98 1.54 -23.72
CA ALA A 90 -37.49 2.87 -23.37
C ALA A 90 -38.20 3.64 -24.51
N ALA A 91 -38.80 2.95 -25.48
CA ALA A 91 -39.37 3.56 -26.69
C ALA A 91 -40.57 2.79 -27.31
N SER A 92 -41.37 2.10 -26.51
CA SER A 92 -42.66 1.53 -26.98
C SER A 92 -43.78 1.76 -25.98
N GLN A 93 -44.43 2.93 -26.06
CA GLN A 93 -45.84 2.99 -25.66
C GLN A 93 -46.63 2.05 -26.59
N PRO A 94 -47.51 1.18 -26.08
CA PRO A 94 -48.31 0.31 -26.93
C PRO A 94 -49.28 1.16 -27.75
N THR A 95 -49.03 1.30 -29.05
CA THR A 95 -49.99 1.93 -29.96
C THR A 95 -51.12 0.93 -30.22
N VAL A 96 -52.27 1.17 -29.62
CA VAL A 96 -53.50 0.42 -29.92
C VAL A 96 -54.15 1.07 -31.12
N THR A 97 -54.00 0.44 -32.30
CA THR A 97 -54.75 0.84 -33.49
C THR A 97 -56.10 0.13 -33.47
N LEU A 98 -57.18 0.92 -33.42
CA LEU A 98 -58.55 0.42 -33.56
C LEU A 98 -58.96 0.49 -35.03
N HIS A 99 -59.39 -0.64 -35.60
CA HIS A 99 -59.97 -0.64 -36.93
C HIS A 99 -61.44 -0.24 -36.84
N VAL A 100 -61.74 0.97 -37.31
CA VAL A 100 -63.09 1.53 -37.40
C VAL A 100 -63.52 1.49 -38.86
N SER A 101 -64.68 0.91 -39.15
CA SER A 101 -65.30 0.97 -40.48
C SER A 101 -65.78 2.40 -40.79
N ASN A 102 -65.95 2.73 -42.07
CA ASN A 102 -66.63 3.94 -42.51
C ASN A 102 -68.14 3.75 -42.72
N ASP A 103 -68.62 2.49 -42.71
CA ASP A 103 -70.05 2.17 -42.80
C ASP A 103 -70.84 2.60 -41.54
N ALA A 104 -72.15 2.75 -41.70
CA ALA A 104 -73.04 3.05 -40.58
C ALA A 104 -73.25 1.81 -39.69
N ALA A 105 -73.09 1.97 -38.37
CA ALA A 105 -73.31 0.93 -37.37
C ALA A 105 -74.71 0.31 -37.48
N THR A 106 -74.77 -1.02 -37.51
CA THR A 106 -76.02 -1.80 -37.62
C THR A 106 -76.60 -2.23 -36.26
N SER A 107 -75.83 -2.07 -35.18
CA SER A 107 -76.22 -2.38 -33.80
C SER A 107 -75.76 -1.27 -32.84
N PRO A 108 -76.58 -0.87 -31.84
CA PRO A 108 -76.17 0.07 -30.80
C PRO A 108 -75.37 -0.59 -29.66
N THR A 109 -75.25 -1.92 -29.64
CA THR A 109 -74.45 -2.67 -28.65
C THR A 109 -73.37 -3.52 -29.35
N PRO A 110 -72.21 -3.75 -28.69
CA PRO A 110 -71.18 -4.64 -29.21
C PRO A 110 -71.72 -6.06 -29.44
N LEU A 111 -71.35 -6.65 -30.58
CA LEU A 111 -71.70 -8.01 -30.97
C LEU A 111 -70.44 -8.86 -31.15
N ALA A 112 -70.55 -10.16 -30.93
CA ALA A 112 -69.52 -11.10 -31.34
C ALA A 112 -69.26 -10.92 -32.85
N ASN A 113 -67.99 -10.73 -33.22
CA ASN A 113 -67.51 -10.46 -34.59
C ASN A 113 -67.99 -9.13 -35.22
N GLY A 114 -68.58 -8.20 -34.45
CA GLY A 114 -68.84 -6.84 -34.90
C GLY A 114 -67.57 -5.97 -34.92
N TYR A 115 -67.53 -4.96 -35.79
CA TYR A 115 -66.49 -3.93 -35.82
C TYR A 115 -66.99 -2.60 -35.23
N MET A 116 -66.07 -1.69 -34.87
CA MET A 116 -66.44 -0.31 -34.49
C MET A 116 -66.80 0.49 -35.74
N ALA A 117 -67.84 1.34 -35.68
CA ALA A 117 -68.37 2.04 -36.84
C ALA A 117 -69.04 3.38 -36.46
N PRO A 118 -69.04 4.40 -37.34
CA PRO A 118 -69.88 5.59 -37.25
C PRO A 118 -71.33 5.24 -36.96
N LEU A 119 -71.96 5.96 -36.03
CA LEU A 119 -73.36 5.74 -35.70
C LEU A 119 -74.26 6.09 -36.88
N LYS A 120 -75.21 5.20 -37.19
CA LYS A 120 -76.23 5.49 -38.19
C LYS A 120 -77.06 6.69 -37.75
N GLY A 121 -76.92 7.82 -38.46
CA GLY A 121 -77.63 9.05 -38.16
C GLY A 121 -79.13 8.84 -38.11
N SER A 122 -79.75 9.21 -36.99
CA SER A 122 -81.19 9.35 -36.83
C SER A 122 -81.50 10.66 -36.12
N GLY A 123 -82.74 11.13 -36.23
CA GLY A 123 -83.13 12.52 -35.94
C GLY A 123 -82.90 13.03 -34.50
N LEU A 124 -83.09 14.34 -34.35
CA LEU A 124 -82.59 15.20 -33.27
C LEU A 124 -83.22 15.00 -31.86
N SER A 125 -83.48 13.77 -31.41
CA SER A 125 -84.09 13.53 -30.08
C SER A 125 -83.48 12.40 -29.24
N ALA A 126 -82.48 11.68 -29.74
CA ALA A 126 -81.56 10.91 -28.91
C ALA A 126 -80.25 10.78 -29.69
N ALA A 127 -79.19 11.50 -29.29
CA ALA A 127 -77.86 11.25 -29.83
C ALA A 127 -77.48 9.80 -29.50
N PRO A 128 -77.39 8.88 -30.48
CA PRO A 128 -77.13 7.49 -30.18
C PRO A 128 -75.71 7.42 -29.64
N SER A 129 -75.57 7.07 -28.36
CA SER A 129 -74.27 7.02 -27.72
C SER A 129 -73.53 5.79 -28.25
N GLY A 130 -72.39 5.98 -28.92
CA GLY A 130 -71.55 4.89 -29.44
C GLY A 130 -71.05 3.92 -28.37
N TYR A 131 -71.17 4.31 -27.11
CA TYR A 131 -71.07 3.47 -25.94
C TYR A 131 -71.87 4.12 -24.81
N VAL A 132 -72.70 3.35 -24.10
CA VAL A 132 -73.25 3.74 -22.79
C VAL A 132 -72.66 2.79 -21.77
N ALA A 133 -71.91 3.32 -20.81
CA ALA A 133 -71.43 2.52 -19.68
C ALA A 133 -72.62 2.16 -18.79
N THR A 134 -73.01 0.90 -18.75
CA THR A 134 -73.91 0.40 -17.70
C THR A 134 -73.18 0.55 -16.35
N ALA A 135 -73.87 1.04 -15.33
CA ALA A 135 -73.30 1.06 -13.98
C ALA A 135 -72.95 -0.39 -13.55
N ASN A 136 -71.72 -0.59 -13.07
CA ASN A 136 -70.94 -1.84 -13.02
C ASN A 136 -70.16 -2.13 -14.31
N ALA A 137 -68.98 -1.49 -14.42
CA ALA A 137 -68.04 -1.68 -15.52
C ALA A 137 -67.35 -3.06 -15.47
N GLY A 138 -67.74 -3.94 -16.39
CA GLY A 138 -66.93 -5.08 -16.82
C GLY A 138 -66.14 -4.73 -18.08
N THR A 139 -64.97 -5.35 -18.28
CA THR A 139 -64.17 -5.18 -19.50
C THR A 139 -64.87 -5.84 -20.70
N THR A 140 -65.41 -5.05 -21.62
CA THR A 140 -65.93 -5.56 -22.89
C THR A 140 -64.75 -5.92 -23.81
N ALA A 141 -64.50 -7.21 -24.01
CA ALA A 141 -63.47 -7.67 -24.93
C ALA A 141 -63.85 -7.33 -26.38
N LEU A 142 -63.06 -6.47 -27.02
CA LEU A 142 -63.07 -6.34 -28.48
C LEU A 142 -62.53 -7.65 -29.08
N ASN A 143 -63.07 -8.06 -30.24
CA ASN A 143 -62.51 -9.21 -30.94
C ASN A 143 -61.10 -8.90 -31.49
N THR A 144 -60.32 -9.94 -31.75
CA THR A 144 -58.91 -9.84 -32.17
C THR A 144 -58.70 -9.23 -33.56
N ALA A 145 -59.77 -8.99 -34.34
CA ALA A 145 -59.70 -8.26 -35.62
C ALA A 145 -59.95 -6.74 -35.44
N ALA A 146 -60.72 -6.35 -34.41
CA ALA A 146 -61.10 -4.96 -34.17
C ALA A 146 -59.99 -4.10 -33.54
N ALA A 147 -59.03 -4.72 -32.84
CA ALA A 147 -57.91 -4.03 -32.22
C ALA A 147 -56.61 -4.85 -32.34
N THR A 148 -55.58 -4.27 -32.95
CA THR A 148 -54.22 -4.83 -32.95
C THR A 148 -53.35 -4.08 -31.94
N ALA A 149 -53.03 -4.74 -30.83
CA ALA A 149 -52.02 -4.26 -29.90
C ALA A 149 -50.63 -4.66 -30.41
N THR A 150 -49.85 -3.70 -30.88
CA THR A 150 -48.50 -3.95 -31.41
C THR A 150 -47.47 -3.14 -30.61
N GLY A 151 -46.47 -3.84 -30.07
CA GLY A 151 -45.52 -3.25 -29.11
C GLY A 151 -46.04 -3.35 -27.67
N GLY A 152 -45.16 -3.77 -26.76
CA GLY A 152 -45.52 -4.09 -25.37
C GLY A 152 -44.75 -5.29 -24.86
N SER A 153 -43.44 -5.13 -24.66
CA SER A 153 -42.59 -6.21 -24.15
C SER A 153 -42.94 -6.53 -22.70
N GLY A 154 -43.72 -7.59 -22.50
CA GLY A 154 -43.95 -8.17 -21.19
C GLY A 154 -42.64 -8.63 -20.54
N GLY A 155 -42.58 -8.57 -19.20
CA GLY A 155 -41.36 -8.82 -18.44
C GLY A 155 -40.76 -7.53 -17.90
N GLY A 156 -41.34 -7.02 -16.81
CA GLY A 156 -40.58 -6.20 -15.87
C GLY A 156 -39.37 -6.98 -15.36
N ILE A 157 -38.32 -6.28 -14.96
CA ILE A 157 -36.98 -6.86 -14.75
C ILE A 157 -37.01 -7.86 -13.59
N THR A 158 -37.01 -9.16 -13.89
CA THR A 158 -37.30 -10.23 -12.90
C THR A 158 -36.09 -10.65 -12.04
N GLY A 159 -34.87 -10.17 -12.35
CA GLY A 159 -33.72 -10.41 -11.48
C GLY A 159 -32.34 -10.09 -12.10
N GLY A 160 -31.31 -10.23 -11.27
CA GLY A 160 -29.89 -10.10 -11.63
C GLY A 160 -29.03 -10.11 -10.36
N THR A 161 -27.82 -10.67 -10.44
CA THR A 161 -26.86 -10.72 -9.31
C THR A 161 -25.68 -9.79 -9.57
N VAL A 162 -25.39 -8.90 -8.62
CA VAL A 162 -24.14 -8.12 -8.61
C VAL A 162 -23.05 -8.98 -7.97
N THR A 163 -22.05 -9.38 -8.75
CA THR A 163 -20.92 -10.17 -8.24
C THR A 163 -19.66 -9.31 -8.20
N ASN A 164 -19.19 -9.00 -6.99
CA ASN A 164 -17.93 -8.30 -6.78
C ASN A 164 -16.80 -9.30 -6.51
N ALA A 165 -15.70 -9.20 -7.25
CA ALA A 165 -14.43 -9.80 -6.84
C ALA A 165 -13.70 -8.86 -5.86
N MET A 166 -12.91 -9.44 -4.95
CA MET A 166 -11.91 -8.70 -4.17
C MET A 166 -10.62 -8.64 -4.99
N THR A 167 -9.99 -7.47 -5.04
CA THR A 167 -8.77 -7.14 -5.81
C THR A 167 -7.66 -6.53 -4.93
N GLY A 168 -7.68 -6.83 -3.63
CA GLY A 168 -6.71 -6.34 -2.66
C GLY A 168 -5.51 -7.24 -2.48
N SER A 169 -4.44 -7.03 -3.24
CA SER A 169 -3.13 -7.57 -2.85
C SER A 169 -2.64 -6.83 -1.61
N ALA A 170 -2.59 -7.55 -0.48
CA ALA A 170 -2.07 -7.05 0.79
C ALA A 170 -0.54 -6.91 0.75
N SER A 171 -0.04 -6.11 -0.18
CA SER A 171 1.38 -5.93 -0.46
C SER A 171 2.02 -5.16 0.71
N PRO A 172 2.95 -5.77 1.48
CA PRO A 172 3.49 -5.12 2.68
C PRO A 172 4.26 -3.85 2.31
N VAL A 173 4.01 -2.75 3.03
CA VAL A 173 4.80 -1.53 2.89
C VAL A 173 6.16 -1.76 3.57
N PRO A 174 7.29 -1.73 2.83
CA PRO A 174 8.61 -1.89 3.43
C PRO A 174 9.05 -0.55 4.06
N ILE A 175 9.37 -0.59 5.35
CA ILE A 175 9.89 0.58 6.07
C ILE A 175 11.39 0.37 6.28
N PRO A 176 12.26 1.33 5.89
CA PRO A 176 13.69 1.24 6.19
C PRO A 176 13.90 1.38 7.70
N VAL A 177 14.53 0.37 8.30
CA VAL A 177 14.89 0.33 9.71
C VAL A 177 16.40 0.25 9.83
N THR A 178 17.01 1.29 10.42
CA THR A 178 18.42 1.29 10.79
C THR A 178 18.54 1.07 12.29
N THR A 179 19.09 -0.07 12.69
CA THR A 179 19.46 -0.32 14.08
C THR A 179 20.96 -0.11 14.25
N VAL A 180 21.32 0.77 15.18
CA VAL A 180 22.71 1.00 15.58
C VAL A 180 22.89 0.39 16.96
N VAL A 181 23.65 -0.71 17.05
CA VAL A 181 24.00 -1.33 18.33
C VAL A 181 25.45 -1.03 18.63
N ASN A 182 25.70 -0.42 19.78
CA ASN A 182 27.05 -0.13 20.24
C ASN A 182 27.58 -1.33 21.04
N LEU A 183 28.45 -2.12 20.43
CA LEU A 183 28.99 -3.34 21.04
C LEU A 183 30.37 -3.09 21.68
N PRO A 184 30.74 -3.92 22.67
CA PRO A 184 32.12 -3.98 23.14
C PRO A 184 33.07 -4.24 21.97
N PRO A 185 34.19 -3.51 21.87
CA PRO A 185 35.13 -3.66 20.77
C PRO A 185 35.88 -5.00 20.88
N MET A 186 36.08 -5.69 19.74
CA MET A 186 36.86 -6.94 19.70
C MET A 186 38.34 -6.74 20.06
N MET A 187 38.85 -5.51 19.94
CA MET A 187 40.17 -5.11 20.41
C MET A 187 40.02 -3.78 21.17
N PRO A 188 40.18 -3.77 22.51
CA PRO A 188 40.11 -2.54 23.30
C PRO A 188 41.26 -1.59 22.90
N PRO A 189 41.20 -0.30 23.27
CA PRO A 189 42.27 0.64 22.94
C PRO A 189 43.61 0.14 23.49
N PHE A 190 44.67 0.23 22.69
CA PHE A 190 45.98 -0.33 23.04
C PHE A 190 47.13 0.60 22.65
N ILE A 191 48.33 0.27 23.15
CA ILE A 191 49.60 0.84 22.67
C ILE A 191 50.70 -0.23 22.58
N GLY A 192 51.46 -0.22 21.50
CA GLY A 192 52.62 -1.09 21.28
C GLY A 192 53.77 -0.75 22.23
N LEU A 193 54.10 -1.64 23.17
CA LEU A 193 55.04 -1.37 24.25
C LEU A 193 55.85 -2.64 24.60
N ASN A 194 57.17 -2.55 24.63
CA ASN A 194 58.05 -3.64 25.07
C ASN A 194 58.11 -3.68 26.61
N TYR A 195 57.45 -4.68 27.24
CA TYR A 195 57.36 -4.81 28.71
C TYR A 195 58.18 -6.01 29.25
N ILE A 196 59.40 -6.20 28.76
CA ILE A 196 60.31 -7.24 29.31
C ILE A 196 60.79 -6.80 30.69
N ILE A 197 60.60 -7.66 31.72
CA ILE A 197 61.16 -7.47 33.05
C ILE A 197 62.61 -7.99 33.05
N CYS A 198 63.57 -7.10 32.81
CA CYS A 198 64.99 -7.40 32.99
C CYS A 198 65.36 -7.24 34.47
N VAL A 199 65.53 -8.35 35.19
CA VAL A 199 65.97 -8.33 36.61
C VAL A 199 67.43 -7.92 36.80
N ASN A 200 68.25 -8.00 35.75
CA ASN A 200 69.62 -7.51 35.69
C ASN A 200 69.87 -6.86 34.31
N GLY A 201 70.60 -5.75 34.25
CA GLY A 201 71.00 -5.10 33.00
C GLY A 201 71.97 -3.93 33.22
N TYR A 202 72.89 -3.74 32.29
CA TYR A 202 73.81 -2.59 32.29
C TYR A 202 73.23 -1.44 31.48
N TYR A 203 73.22 -0.24 32.05
CA TYR A 203 72.74 0.95 31.35
C TYR A 203 73.49 2.24 31.78
N PRO A 204 73.89 3.12 30.85
CA PRO A 204 73.90 2.92 29.39
C PRO A 204 74.90 1.83 29.00
N SER A 205 74.71 1.22 27.82
CA SER A 205 75.73 0.37 27.20
C SER A 205 76.94 1.23 26.84
N ARG A 206 77.99 1.16 27.66
CA ARG A 206 79.28 1.79 27.37
C ARG A 206 80.05 0.93 26.36
N PRO A 207 80.83 1.54 25.45
CA PRO A 207 81.91 0.83 24.74
C PRO A 207 82.94 0.24 25.71
#